data_AF-A0A258QYX0-F1
#
_entry.id   AF-A0A258QYX0-F1
#
_cell.length_a   1.000
_cell.length_b   1.000
_cell.length_c   1.000
_cell.angle_alpha   90.00
_cell.angle_beta   90.00
_cell.angle_gamma   90.00
#
_symmetry.space_group_name_H-M   'P 1'
#
loop_
_entity.id
_entity.type
_entity.pdbx_description
1 polymer ?
#
loop_
_entity_poly.entity_id
_entity_poly.type
_entity_poly.pdbx_seq_one_letter_code
_entity_poly.pdbx_strand_id
1 'polypeptide(L)'
;MPFRENGRRLFERRMGQLDLACASCHDDNWRGRLGGSPITQGQPNGYPIYRLEWQALGSLQRRMRNCMVGVRAEPYDLSAPEYVDLELYLMSRATGLPMEAPAVRP
;
A
#
# COMPACT_ATOMS: atom_id res chain seq x y z
N MET A 1 -18.07 4.16 -8.64
CA MET A 1 -18.01 4.88 -7.35
C MET A 1 -16.84 5.87 -7.41
N PRO A 2 -17.06 7.18 -7.20
CA PRO A 2 -16.01 8.20 -7.35
C PRO A 2 -14.80 7.97 -6.43
N PHE A 3 -15.03 7.53 -5.19
CA PHE A 3 -13.99 7.21 -4.20
C PHE A 3 -12.99 6.14 -4.68
N ARG A 4 -13.49 5.05 -5.27
CA ARG A 4 -12.63 3.99 -5.84
C ARG A 4 -11.78 4.50 -7.01
N GLU A 5 -12.36 5.37 -7.82
CA GLU A 5 -11.68 5.99 -8.95
C GLU A 5 -10.61 7.00 -8.48
N ASN A 6 -10.88 7.75 -7.42
CA ASN A 6 -9.88 8.59 -6.76
C ASN A 6 -8.72 7.75 -6.23
N GLY A 7 -9.02 6.66 -5.53
CA GLY A 7 -8.01 5.72 -5.04
C GLY A 7 -7.14 5.14 -6.15
N ARG A 8 -7.75 4.79 -7.30
CA ARG A 8 -7.01 4.38 -8.50
C ARG A 8 -6.07 5.48 -8.98
N ARG A 9 -6.56 6.72 -9.14
CA ARG A 9 -5.73 7.85 -9.57
C ARG A 9 -4.57 8.10 -8.61
N LEU A 10 -4.79 7.96 -7.30
CA LEU A 10 -3.73 8.09 -6.29
C LEU A 10 -2.71 6.95 -6.40
N PHE A 11 -3.15 5.72 -6.62
CA PHE A 11 -2.28 4.56 -6.79
C PHE A 11 -1.37 4.67 -8.03
N GLU A 12 -1.87 5.29 -9.10
CA GLU A 12 -1.14 5.53 -10.36
C GLU A 12 -0.35 6.85 -10.36
N ARG A 13 -0.57 7.74 -9.40
CA ARG A 13 0.08 9.05 -9.32
C ARG A 13 1.52 8.91 -8.83
N ARG A 14 2.46 9.43 -9.62
CA ARG A 14 3.86 9.59 -9.20
C ARG A 14 3.97 10.66 -8.11
N MET A 15 4.79 10.37 -7.10
CA MET A 15 4.93 11.23 -5.92
C MET A 15 6.35 11.21 -5.36
N GLY A 16 6.64 12.24 -4.56
CA GLY A 16 7.91 12.38 -3.86
C GLY A 16 9.09 12.74 -4.76
N GLN A 17 10.26 12.90 -4.15
CA GLN A 17 11.49 13.26 -4.89
C GLN A 17 11.94 12.16 -5.86
N LEU A 18 11.51 10.92 -5.65
CA LEU A 18 11.87 9.80 -6.51
C LEU A 18 10.93 9.64 -7.72
N ASP A 19 9.86 10.44 -7.81
CA ASP A 19 8.87 10.42 -8.91
C ASP A 19 8.30 9.00 -9.18
N LEU A 20 7.94 8.28 -8.13
CA LEU A 20 7.40 6.91 -8.19
C LEU A 20 5.95 6.84 -7.74
N ALA A 21 5.16 5.97 -8.36
CA ALA A 21 3.79 5.65 -7.98
C ALA A 21 3.72 4.29 -7.25
N CYS A 22 2.59 3.98 -6.61
CA CYS A 22 2.36 2.64 -6.06
C CYS A 22 2.42 1.59 -7.18
N ALA A 23 1.79 1.88 -8.33
CA ALA A 23 1.82 1.07 -9.54
C ALA A 23 3.24 0.78 -10.05
N SER A 24 4.16 1.75 -9.94
CA SER A 24 5.55 1.61 -10.41
C SER A 24 6.28 0.44 -9.75
N CYS A 25 5.90 0.06 -8.53
CA CYS A 25 6.44 -1.11 -7.85
C CYS A 25 5.46 -2.29 -7.88
N HIS A 26 4.22 -2.05 -7.47
CA HIS A 26 3.26 -3.12 -7.16
C HIS A 26 2.48 -3.64 -8.37
N ASP A 27 2.60 -2.99 -9.54
CA ASP A 27 2.07 -3.47 -10.83
C ASP A 27 3.20 -3.76 -11.79
N ASP A 28 4.06 -2.77 -12.05
CA ASP A 28 5.09 -2.88 -13.09
C ASP A 28 6.23 -3.81 -12.69
N ASN A 29 6.50 -3.94 -11.38
CA ASN A 29 7.69 -4.63 -10.84
C ASN A 29 7.36 -5.61 -9.71
N TRP A 30 6.13 -6.15 -9.64
CA TRP A 30 5.66 -6.97 -8.50
C TRP A 30 6.38 -8.32 -8.32
N ARG A 31 7.24 -8.72 -9.25
CA ARG A 31 8.13 -9.90 -9.13
C ARG A 31 9.60 -9.52 -8.93
N GLY A 32 9.88 -8.23 -8.85
CA GLY A 32 11.21 -7.67 -8.64
C GLY A 32 11.62 -7.66 -7.18
N ARG A 33 12.71 -6.94 -6.90
CA ARG A 33 13.27 -6.78 -5.56
C ARG A 33 13.66 -5.32 -5.33
N LEU A 34 13.43 -4.84 -4.12
CA LEU A 34 13.95 -3.57 -3.63
C LEU A 34 15.00 -3.87 -2.56
N GLY A 35 16.27 -3.89 -2.97
CA GLY A 35 17.35 -4.41 -2.15
C GLY A 35 17.09 -5.87 -1.73
N GLY A 36 17.10 -6.13 -0.43
CA GLY A 36 16.84 -7.46 0.13
C GLY A 36 15.36 -7.88 0.15
N SER A 37 14.42 -6.98 -0.14
CA SER A 37 12.98 -7.24 0.02
C SER A 37 12.31 -7.58 -1.32
N PRO A 38 11.49 -8.64 -1.40
CA PRO A 38 10.66 -8.89 -2.57
C PRO A 38 9.63 -7.77 -2.71
N ILE A 39 9.45 -7.28 -3.92
CA ILE A 39 8.29 -6.46 -4.25
C ILE A 39 7.12 -7.44 -4.44
N THR A 40 5.94 -7.13 -3.92
CA THR A 40 4.72 -7.94 -4.08
C THR A 40 3.66 -7.12 -4.79
N GLN A 41 2.47 -7.68 -5.05
CA GLN A 41 1.34 -6.91 -5.58
C GLN A 41 0.70 -5.94 -4.55
N GLY A 42 1.21 -5.89 -3.31
CA GLY A 42 0.74 -4.95 -2.30
C GLY A 42 -0.71 -5.18 -1.83
N GLN A 43 -1.20 -6.43 -1.87
CA GLN A 43 -2.59 -6.76 -1.55
C GLN A 43 -2.94 -6.48 -0.07
N PRO A 44 -4.12 -5.92 0.22
CA PRO A 44 -4.53 -5.55 1.58
C PRO A 44 -5.23 -6.65 2.39
N ASN A 45 -5.52 -7.83 1.82
CA ASN A 45 -6.35 -8.88 2.44
C ASN A 45 -5.79 -9.46 3.76
N GLY A 46 -4.53 -9.19 4.07
CA GLY A 46 -3.88 -9.59 5.33
C GLY A 46 -3.85 -8.52 6.43
N TYR A 47 -4.43 -7.33 6.21
CA TYR A 47 -4.43 -6.23 7.18
C TYR A 47 -5.63 -6.31 8.16
N PRO A 48 -5.45 -5.95 9.46
CA PRO A 48 -4.22 -5.47 10.10
C PRO A 48 -3.14 -6.56 10.15
N ILE A 49 -1.88 -6.16 10.01
CA ILE A 49 -0.77 -7.09 9.77
C ILE A 49 0.22 -7.06 10.93
N TYR A 50 0.77 -8.23 11.30
CA TYR A 50 1.95 -8.30 12.17
C TYR A 50 3.21 -8.30 11.29
N ARG A 51 4.08 -7.30 11.47
CA ARG A 51 5.38 -7.26 10.78
C ARG A 51 6.53 -7.55 11.72
N LEU A 52 7.42 -8.45 11.31
CA LEU A 52 8.63 -8.75 12.07
C LEU A 52 9.48 -7.50 12.26
N GLU A 53 9.59 -6.64 11.25
CA GLU A 53 10.27 -5.33 11.35
C GLU A 53 9.67 -4.43 12.44
N TRP A 54 8.34 -4.47 12.64
CA TRP A 54 7.66 -3.61 13.62
C TRP A 54 7.56 -4.24 15.00
N GLN A 55 7.75 -5.55 15.12
CA GLN A 55 7.46 -6.35 16.33
C GLN A 55 6.05 -6.05 16.89
N ALA A 56 5.12 -5.68 16.02
CA ALA A 56 3.80 -5.18 16.39
C ALA A 56 2.81 -5.30 15.23
N LEU A 57 1.52 -5.21 15.55
CA LEU A 57 0.45 -5.03 14.58
C LEU A 57 0.52 -3.62 13.95
N GLY A 58 0.05 -3.50 12.71
CA GLY A 58 -0.11 -2.21 12.03
C GLY A 58 -1.23 -2.22 10.99
N SER A 59 -1.78 -1.03 10.76
CA SER A 59 -2.84 -0.79 9.78
C SER A 59 -2.29 -0.71 8.35
N LEU A 60 -3.20 -0.78 7.37
CA LEU A 60 -2.89 -0.51 5.97
C LEU A 60 -2.43 0.93 5.77
N GLN A 61 -3.05 1.91 6.44
CA GLN A 61 -2.58 3.31 6.46
C GLN A 61 -1.14 3.45 6.98
N ARG A 62 -0.75 2.73 8.04
CA ARG A 62 0.65 2.73 8.51
C ARG A 62 1.59 2.23 7.43
N ARG A 63 1.20 1.19 6.68
CA ARG A 63 1.99 0.71 5.54
C ARG A 63 2.07 1.77 4.43
N MET A 64 0.95 2.35 4.03
CA MET A 64 0.92 3.39 2.98
C MET A 64 1.79 4.59 3.35
N ARG A 65 1.72 5.06 4.61
CA ARG A 65 2.62 6.09 5.13
C ARG A 65 4.08 5.71 4.94
N ASN A 66 4.48 4.49 5.30
CA ASN A 66 5.85 4.02 5.11
C ASN A 66 6.25 3.95 3.62
N CYS A 67 5.34 3.57 2.73
CA CYS A 67 5.58 3.61 1.28
C CYS A 67 5.81 5.05 0.79
N MET A 68 4.97 6.01 1.20
CA MET A 68 5.11 7.43 0.83
C MET A 68 6.44 8.02 1.33
N VAL A 69 6.79 7.75 2.58
CA VAL A 69 8.12 8.13 3.13
C VAL A 69 9.24 7.49 2.32
N GLY A 70 9.11 6.22 1.94
CA GLY A 70 10.11 5.48 1.15
C GLY A 70 10.39 6.09 -0.22
N VAL A 71 9.40 6.71 -0.86
CA VAL A 71 9.56 7.46 -2.12
C VAL A 71 9.84 8.94 -1.92
N ARG A 72 10.07 9.37 -0.67
CA ARG A 72 10.31 10.77 -0.27
C ARG A 72 9.15 11.71 -0.62
N ALA A 73 7.93 11.24 -0.45
CA ALA A 73 6.71 12.04 -0.50
C ALA A 73 6.27 12.45 0.91
N GLU A 74 5.58 13.59 1.01
CA GLU A 74 4.89 13.97 2.25
C GLU A 74 3.67 13.07 2.44
N PRO A 75 3.58 12.29 3.54
CA PRO A 75 2.43 11.44 3.78
C PRO A 75 1.18 12.25 4.12
N TYR A 76 0.00 11.73 3.79
CA TYR A 76 -1.25 12.31 4.28
C TYR A 76 -1.37 12.13 5.80
N ASP A 77 -2.22 12.95 6.41
CA ASP A 77 -2.64 12.77 7.79
C ASP A 77 -3.35 11.42 7.99
N LEU A 78 -3.26 10.86 9.19
CA LEU A 78 -3.99 9.63 9.52
C LEU A 78 -5.49 9.86 9.35
N SER A 79 -6.17 8.90 8.73
CA SER A 79 -7.60 8.99 8.38
C SER A 79 -7.97 10.08 7.36
N ALA A 80 -7.00 10.69 6.67
CA ALA A 80 -7.29 11.60 5.56
C ALA A 80 -8.10 10.89 4.46
N PRO A 81 -9.01 11.60 3.75
CA PRO A 81 -9.84 11.03 2.69
C PRO A 81 -9.03 10.28 1.62
N GLU A 82 -7.82 10.73 1.31
CA GLU A 82 -6.91 10.11 0.34
C GLU A 82 -6.52 8.69 0.74
N TYR A 83 -6.27 8.45 2.03
CA TYR A 83 -6.02 7.08 2.50
C TYR A 83 -7.28 6.23 2.41
N VAL A 84 -8.44 6.75 2.76
CA VAL A 84 -9.71 6.01 2.67
C VAL A 84 -10.00 5.60 1.22
N ASP A 85 -9.80 6.53 0.27
CA ASP A 85 -9.95 6.28 -1.16
C ASP A 85 -8.96 5.21 -1.66
N LEU A 86 -7.68 5.30 -1.24
CA LEU A 86 -6.66 4.30 -1.54
C LEU A 86 -7.01 2.92 -0.95
N GLU A 87 -7.46 2.85 0.31
CA GLU A 87 -7.88 1.61 0.96
C GLU A 87 -9.03 0.95 0.18
N LEU A 88 -10.03 1.73 -0.23
CA LEU A 88 -11.15 1.23 -1.00
C LEU A 88 -10.70 0.66 -2.36
N TYR A 89 -9.78 1.35 -3.04
CA TYR A 89 -9.22 0.88 -4.30
C TYR A 89 -8.40 -0.40 -4.11
N LEU A 90 -7.51 -0.45 -3.12
CA LEU A 90 -6.71 -1.63 -2.81
C LEU A 90 -7.60 -2.82 -2.43
N MET A 91 -8.64 -2.62 -1.62
CA MET A 91 -9.59 -3.69 -1.27
C MET A 91 -10.31 -4.23 -2.51
N SER A 92 -10.63 -3.36 -3.48
CA SER A 92 -11.20 -3.83 -4.74
C SER A 92 -10.24 -4.71 -5.55
N ARG A 93 -8.92 -4.44 -5.49
CA ARG A 93 -7.88 -5.28 -6.11
C ARG A 93 -7.69 -6.63 -5.42
N ALA A 94 -8.14 -6.75 -4.17
CA ALA A 94 -8.10 -7.98 -3.39
C ALA A 94 -9.34 -8.87 -3.61
N THR A 95 -10.29 -8.46 -4.45
CA THR A 95 -11.54 -9.20 -4.67
C THR A 95 -11.25 -10.63 -5.11
N GLY A 96 -11.81 -11.60 -4.39
CA GLY A 96 -11.61 -13.04 -4.64
C GLY A 96 -10.48 -13.67 -3.81
N LEU A 97 -9.66 -12.88 -3.12
CA LEU A 97 -8.69 -13.40 -2.15
C LEU A 97 -9.36 -13.69 -0.79
N PRO A 98 -8.95 -14.74 -0.07
CA PRO A 98 -9.42 -14.98 1.29
C PRO A 98 -8.91 -13.89 2.23
N MET A 99 -9.68 -13.60 3.28
CA MET A 99 -9.21 -12.77 4.39
C MET A 99 -8.12 -13.53 5.16
N GLU A 100 -6.96 -12.91 5.32
CA GLU A 100 -5.79 -13.49 5.98
C GLU A 100 -5.45 -12.78 7.31
N ALA A 101 -6.28 -11.83 7.73
CA ALA A 101 -5.97 -10.96 8.86
C ALA A 101 -6.10 -11.68 10.22
N PRO A 102 -5.13 -11.52 11.16
CA PRO A 102 -3.87 -10.80 10.97
C PRO A 102 -2.81 -11.66 10.28
N ALA A 103 -2.32 -11.20 9.13
CA ALA A 103 -1.24 -11.90 8.44
C ALA A 103 0.11 -11.62 9.14
N VAL A 104 1.04 -12.56 9.02
CA VAL A 104 2.44 -12.39 9.45
C VAL A 104 3.31 -12.18 8.21
N ARG A 105 4.09 -11.08 8.18
CA ARG A 105 5.03 -10.78 7.09
C ARG A 105 6.36 -10.25 7.65
N PRO A 106 7.46 -10.32 6.89
CA PRO A 106 8.72 -9.68 7.25
C PRO A 106 8.56 -8.18 7.54
#